data_AF-A0A418KRW8-F1
#
_entry.id   AF-A0A418KRW8-F1
#
_cell.length_a   1.000
_cell.length_b   1.000
_cell.length_c   1.000
_cell.angle_alpha   90.00
_cell.angle_beta   90.00
_cell.angle_gamma   90.00
#
_symmetry.space_group_name_H-M   'P 1'
#
loop_
_entity.id
_entity.type
_entity.pdbx_description
1 polymer ?
#
loop_
_entity_poly.entity_id
_entity_poly.type
_entity_poly.pdbx_seq_one_letter_code
_entity_poly.pdbx_strand_id
1 'polypeptide(L)'
;AGRGGPAGARTAGGHPAEPSLAVLAPVGATGREEAADLVRHGIPHLFAQVVEVTGVVGPLVLPGRSSCLRCHDLHRTTRDPHWPLVLDQALRRPPPEPACDGALAAVVAGLAATQVLAHLDGFVPAAVDGTIEVTLPAALPRRRSWTRHPRCGCGWAARDDETAQWET
;
A
#
# COMPACT_ATOMS: atom_id res chain seq x y z
N ALA A 1 10.77 36.59 -39.44
CA ALA A 1 10.73 36.28 -38.00
C ALA A 1 9.68 35.19 -37.78
N GLY A 2 10.13 33.98 -37.46
CA GLY A 2 9.33 32.76 -37.50
C GLY A 2 8.36 32.60 -36.34
N ARG A 3 7.20 32.00 -36.63
CA ARG A 3 6.25 31.50 -35.64
C ARG A 3 6.54 30.00 -35.45
N GLY A 4 7.14 29.64 -34.33
CA GLY A 4 7.33 28.25 -33.93
C GLY A 4 5.99 27.61 -33.61
N GLY A 5 5.63 26.55 -34.33
CA GLY A 5 4.48 25.71 -34.00
C GLY A 5 4.70 24.94 -32.69
N PRO A 6 3.62 24.50 -32.02
CA PRO A 6 3.76 23.69 -30.82
C PRO A 6 4.42 22.36 -31.20
N ALA A 7 5.58 22.10 -30.58
CA ALA A 7 6.27 20.83 -30.69
C ALA A 7 5.36 19.73 -30.17
N GLY A 8 4.93 18.84 -31.08
CA GLY A 8 4.20 17.64 -30.73
C GLY A 8 5.00 16.81 -29.73
N ALA A 9 4.39 16.50 -28.59
CA ALA A 9 4.90 15.52 -27.66
C ALA A 9 4.97 14.17 -28.39
N ARG A 10 6.19 13.72 -28.68
CA ARG A 10 6.44 12.39 -29.21
C ARG A 10 6.07 11.39 -28.11
N THR A 11 4.93 10.72 -28.24
CA THR A 11 4.65 9.48 -27.52
C THR A 11 5.52 8.39 -28.13
N ALA A 12 6.77 8.31 -27.68
CA ALA A 12 7.60 7.15 -27.93
C ALA A 12 6.97 5.98 -27.15
N GLY A 13 6.34 5.06 -27.88
CA GLY A 13 5.80 3.81 -27.36
C GLY A 13 6.90 2.88 -26.86
N GLY A 14 7.48 3.20 -25.71
CA GLY A 14 8.21 2.27 -24.87
C GLY A 14 7.23 1.57 -23.93
N HIS A 15 7.48 0.29 -23.63
CA HIS A 15 6.86 -0.34 -22.48
C HIS A 15 7.15 0.57 -21.27
N PRO A 16 6.15 0.98 -20.48
CA PRO A 16 6.42 1.85 -19.34
C PRO A 16 7.47 1.16 -18.47
N ALA A 17 8.60 1.85 -18.22
CA ALA A 17 9.56 1.38 -17.25
C ALA A 17 8.82 1.14 -15.93
N GLU A 18 9.10 0.01 -15.27
CA GLU A 18 8.44 -0.32 -14.01
C GLU A 18 8.64 0.82 -13.00
N PRO A 19 7.59 1.23 -12.27
CA PRO A 19 7.70 2.32 -11.32
C PRO A 19 8.60 1.90 -10.15
N SER A 20 9.41 2.84 -9.66
CA SER A 20 10.23 2.63 -8.44
C SER A 20 9.38 2.53 -7.16
N LEU A 21 8.14 3.01 -7.20
CA LEU A 21 7.16 2.97 -6.12
C LEU A 21 5.75 3.14 -6.71
N ALA A 22 4.77 2.40 -6.20
CA ALA A 22 3.35 2.57 -6.52
C ALA A 22 2.54 3.08 -5.31
N VAL A 23 1.46 3.82 -5.56
CA VAL A 23 0.46 4.18 -4.54
C VAL A 23 -0.88 3.56 -4.94
N LEU A 24 -1.39 2.67 -4.11
CA LEU A 24 -2.71 2.05 -4.28
C LEU A 24 -3.75 2.85 -3.51
N ALA A 25 -4.69 3.45 -4.24
CA ALA A 25 -5.82 4.18 -3.68
C ALA A 25 -7.15 3.65 -4.23
N PRO A 26 -7.55 2.41 -3.89
CA PRO A 26 -8.73 1.80 -4.47
C PRO A 26 -10.02 2.49 -4.01
N VAL A 27 -10.90 2.78 -4.98
CA VAL A 27 -12.25 3.30 -4.74
C VAL A 27 -13.23 2.14 -4.95
N GLY A 28 -13.93 1.72 -3.90
CA GLY A 28 -14.89 0.61 -3.95
C GLY A 28 -14.27 -0.79 -4.01
N ALA A 29 -13.04 -0.94 -4.49
CA ALA A 29 -12.30 -2.20 -4.41
C ALA A 29 -11.49 -2.31 -3.11
N THR A 30 -10.93 -3.48 -2.88
CA THR A 30 -10.10 -3.73 -1.70
C THR A 30 -8.61 -3.49 -1.91
N GLY A 31 -8.14 -3.47 -3.16
CA GLY A 31 -6.73 -3.31 -3.54
C GLY A 31 -5.82 -4.50 -3.23
N ARG A 32 -6.36 -5.64 -2.76
CA ARG A 32 -5.54 -6.80 -2.34
C ARG A 32 -4.94 -7.55 -3.52
N GLU A 33 -5.65 -7.62 -4.64
CA GLU A 33 -5.16 -8.31 -5.85
C GLU A 33 -4.00 -7.53 -6.46
N GLU A 34 -4.17 -6.22 -6.61
CA GLU A 34 -3.16 -5.30 -7.12
C GLU A 34 -1.93 -5.24 -6.20
N ALA A 35 -2.14 -5.20 -4.89
CA ALA A 35 -1.03 -5.29 -3.94
C ALA A 35 -0.29 -6.63 -4.03
N ALA A 36 -1.02 -7.73 -4.22
CA ALA A 36 -0.40 -9.04 -4.38
C ALA A 36 0.42 -9.13 -5.67
N ASP A 37 -0.02 -8.49 -6.76
CA ASP A 37 0.77 -8.35 -7.99
C ASP A 37 2.03 -7.52 -7.77
N LEU A 38 1.95 -6.38 -7.09
CA LEU A 38 3.13 -5.55 -6.81
C LEU A 38 4.14 -6.27 -5.90
N VAL A 39 3.65 -7.05 -4.93
CA VAL A 39 4.50 -7.96 -4.14
C VAL A 39 5.21 -8.96 -5.06
N ARG A 40 4.49 -9.61 -6.00
CA ARG A 40 5.09 -10.57 -6.94
C ARG A 40 6.16 -9.96 -7.86
N HIS A 41 5.96 -8.72 -8.30
CA HIS A 41 6.90 -8.01 -9.17
C HIS A 41 8.02 -7.30 -8.38
N GLY A 42 8.04 -7.40 -7.04
CA GLY A 42 9.06 -6.75 -6.24
C GLY A 42 8.95 -5.22 -6.20
N ILE A 43 7.80 -4.65 -6.57
CA ILE A 43 7.58 -3.21 -6.62
C ILE A 43 7.17 -2.68 -5.23
N PRO A 44 7.93 -1.75 -4.62
CA PRO A 44 7.51 -1.06 -3.41
C PRO A 44 6.17 -0.37 -3.59
N HIS A 45 5.30 -0.40 -2.60
CA HIS A 45 4.00 0.24 -2.72
C HIS A 45 3.39 0.69 -1.40
N LEU A 46 2.66 1.81 -1.44
CA LEU A 46 1.87 2.32 -0.32
C LEU A 46 0.40 2.07 -0.58
N PHE A 47 -0.31 1.51 0.40
CA PHE A 47 -1.77 1.46 0.38
C PHE A 47 -2.35 2.71 1.07
N ALA A 48 -3.39 3.32 0.49
CA ALA A 48 -4.14 4.40 1.11
C ALA A 48 -5.63 4.25 0.79
N GLN A 49 -6.50 4.35 1.80
CA GLN A 49 -7.94 4.21 1.58
C GLN A 49 -8.72 5.06 2.58
N VAL A 50 -9.87 5.54 2.14
CA VAL A 50 -10.93 6.06 3.00
C VAL A 50 -12.13 5.14 2.88
N VAL A 51 -12.67 4.71 4.02
CA VAL A 51 -13.93 3.99 4.10
C VAL A 51 -14.79 4.72 5.12
N GLU A 52 -15.90 5.31 4.65
CA GLU A 52 -16.81 6.08 5.49
C GLU A 52 -16.06 7.20 6.25
N VAL A 53 -15.94 7.04 7.57
CA VAL A 53 -15.32 7.99 8.51
C VAL A 53 -13.90 7.61 8.91
N THR A 54 -13.31 6.59 8.28
CA THR A 54 -11.98 6.07 8.62
C THR A 54 -11.05 6.11 7.42
N GLY A 55 -9.94 6.81 7.59
CA GLY A 55 -8.80 6.85 6.69
C GLY A 55 -7.68 5.94 7.15
N VAL A 56 -7.03 5.23 6.22
CA VAL A 56 -5.87 4.38 6.48
C VAL A 56 -4.78 4.71 5.48
N VAL A 57 -3.57 4.92 5.99
CA VAL A 57 -2.33 4.99 5.20
C VAL A 57 -1.40 3.88 5.64
N GLY A 58 -1.06 2.99 4.73
CA GLY A 58 -0.20 1.85 4.95
C GLY A 58 -0.91 0.51 4.74
N PRO A 59 -0.14 -0.58 4.70
CA PRO A 59 1.32 -0.59 4.83
C PRO A 59 2.03 0.04 3.64
N LEU A 60 3.19 0.67 3.90
CA LEU A 60 4.24 0.83 2.90
C LEU A 60 4.97 -0.50 2.83
N VAL A 61 4.70 -1.24 1.77
CA VAL A 61 5.26 -2.56 1.53
C VAL A 61 6.56 -2.42 0.77
N LEU A 62 7.63 -2.85 1.41
CA LEU A 62 8.90 -3.24 0.81
C LEU A 62 8.87 -4.78 0.60
N PRO A 63 8.68 -5.27 -0.64
CA PRO A 63 8.56 -6.71 -0.91
C PRO A 63 9.75 -7.51 -0.38
N GLY A 64 9.48 -8.70 0.18
CA GLY A 64 10.50 -9.52 0.86
C GLY A 64 10.92 -9.02 2.25
N ARG A 65 10.76 -7.73 2.56
CA ARG A 65 11.38 -7.06 3.72
C ARG A 65 10.43 -6.49 4.76
N SER A 66 9.14 -6.34 4.46
CA SER A 66 8.15 -5.76 5.38
C SER A 66 6.83 -6.54 5.36
N SER A 67 5.90 -6.21 6.25
CA SER A 67 4.54 -6.75 6.26
C SER A 67 3.74 -6.24 5.07
N CYS A 68 3.11 -7.16 4.33
CA CYS A 68 2.18 -6.84 3.25
C CYS A 68 0.71 -6.89 3.71
N LEU A 69 -0.23 -6.48 2.86
CA LEU A 69 -1.67 -6.56 3.17
C LEU A 69 -2.12 -7.98 3.58
N ARG A 70 -1.61 -9.03 2.94
CA ARG A 70 -1.90 -10.42 3.34
C ARG A 70 -1.38 -10.75 4.74
N CYS A 71 -0.25 -10.19 5.18
CA CYS A 71 0.18 -10.33 6.58
C CYS A 71 -0.84 -9.73 7.53
N HIS A 72 -1.39 -8.57 7.19
CA HIS A 72 -2.39 -7.88 8.01
C HIS A 72 -3.68 -8.69 8.07
N ASP A 73 -4.13 -9.22 6.93
CA ASP A 73 -5.30 -10.12 6.89
C ASP A 73 -5.09 -11.38 7.73
N LEU A 74 -3.92 -12.02 7.67
CA LEU A 74 -3.61 -13.18 8.51
C LEU A 74 -3.60 -12.83 10.00
N HIS A 75 -3.03 -11.68 10.37
CA HIS A 75 -3.07 -11.18 11.73
C HIS A 75 -4.49 -10.83 12.20
N ARG A 76 -5.38 -10.41 11.29
CA ARG A 76 -6.79 -10.20 11.60
C ARG A 76 -7.50 -11.54 11.77
N THR A 77 -7.25 -12.53 10.91
CA THR A 77 -7.78 -13.89 11.04
C THR A 77 -7.38 -14.55 12.36
N THR A 78 -6.17 -14.32 12.86
CA THR A 78 -5.73 -14.82 14.17
C THR A 78 -6.56 -14.22 15.33
N ARG A 79 -7.05 -12.99 15.18
CA ARG A 79 -7.89 -12.32 16.20
C ARG A 79 -9.37 -12.59 16.02
N ASP A 80 -9.81 -12.73 14.78
CA ASP A 80 -11.18 -13.04 14.37
C ASP A 80 -11.15 -14.12 13.29
N PRO A 81 -11.43 -15.39 13.64
CA PRO A 81 -11.45 -16.49 12.68
C PRO A 81 -12.43 -16.30 11.51
N HIS A 82 -13.43 -15.43 11.64
CA HIS A 82 -14.40 -15.14 10.60
C HIS A 82 -13.94 -14.02 9.65
N TRP A 83 -12.80 -13.36 9.91
CA TRP A 83 -12.25 -12.31 9.05
C TRP A 83 -12.20 -12.68 7.54
N PRO A 84 -11.83 -13.91 7.14
CA PRO A 84 -11.83 -14.29 5.72
C PRO A 84 -13.21 -14.19 5.06
N LEU A 85 -14.30 -14.43 5.80
CA LEU A 85 -15.66 -14.30 5.28
C LEU A 85 -16.02 -12.83 5.04
N VAL A 86 -15.64 -11.95 5.97
CA VAL A 86 -15.82 -10.49 5.82
C VAL A 86 -15.04 -9.98 4.61
N LEU A 87 -13.81 -10.47 4.43
CA LEU A 87 -12.97 -10.14 3.29
C LEU A 87 -13.59 -10.59 1.96
N ASP A 88 -14.09 -11.82 1.88
CA ASP A 88 -14.77 -12.35 0.68
C ASP A 88 -16.05 -11.56 0.35
N GLN A 89 -16.85 -11.20 1.36
CA GLN A 89 -18.03 -10.36 1.18
C GLN A 89 -17.67 -8.98 0.61
N ALA A 90 -16.64 -8.33 1.16
CA ALA A 90 -16.17 -7.04 0.69
C ALA A 90 -15.64 -7.09 -0.75
N LEU A 91 -15.02 -8.20 -1.16
CA LEU A 91 -14.55 -8.41 -2.53
C LEU A 91 -15.70 -8.63 -3.52
N ARG A 92 -16.74 -9.40 -3.14
CA ARG A 92 -17.84 -9.76 -4.05
C ARG A 92 -18.94 -8.72 -4.14
N ARG A 93 -19.13 -7.91 -3.10
CA ARG A 93 -20.24 -6.96 -2.97
C ARG A 93 -19.74 -5.63 -2.41
N PRO A 94 -18.94 -4.89 -3.19
CA PRO A 94 -18.53 -3.56 -2.77
C PRO A 94 -19.75 -2.65 -2.61
N PRO A 95 -19.71 -1.66 -1.70
CA PRO A 95 -20.79 -0.69 -1.56
C PRO A 95 -20.97 0.09 -2.89
N PRO A 96 -22.21 0.37 -3.31
CA PRO A 96 -22.50 0.97 -4.61
C PRO A 96 -21.95 2.40 -4.75
N GLU A 97 -21.94 3.16 -3.65
CA GLU A 97 -21.26 4.46 -3.53
C GLU A 97 -20.59 4.51 -2.16
N PRO A 98 -19.26 4.30 -2.06
CA PRO A 98 -18.56 4.51 -0.81
C PRO A 98 -18.66 5.98 -0.43
N ALA A 99 -19.28 6.30 0.70
CA ALA A 99 -19.26 7.66 1.22
C ALA A 99 -17.80 8.02 1.56
N CYS A 100 -17.34 9.15 1.02
CA CYS A 100 -15.98 9.64 1.23
C CYS A 100 -16.05 11.10 1.69
N ASP A 101 -15.70 11.34 2.95
CA ASP A 101 -15.56 12.70 3.46
C ASP A 101 -14.34 13.38 2.81
N GLY A 102 -14.57 14.49 2.13
CA GLY A 102 -13.52 15.18 1.36
C GLY A 102 -12.38 15.73 2.24
N ALA A 103 -12.68 16.16 3.47
CA ALA A 103 -11.65 16.65 4.38
C ALA A 103 -10.78 15.49 4.89
N LEU A 104 -11.38 14.36 5.25
CA LEU A 104 -10.66 13.14 5.60
C LEU A 104 -9.82 12.63 4.44
N ALA A 105 -10.35 12.65 3.22
CA ALA A 105 -9.61 12.26 2.01
C ALA A 105 -8.37 13.13 1.80
N ALA A 106 -8.48 14.44 1.99
CA ALA A 106 -7.33 15.35 1.91
C ALA A 106 -6.27 15.05 2.99
N VAL A 107 -6.69 14.76 4.23
CA VAL A 107 -5.79 14.36 5.31
C VAL A 107 -5.06 13.05 4.98
N VAL A 108 -5.78 12.04 4.51
CA VAL A 108 -5.21 10.73 4.12
C VAL A 108 -4.26 10.87 2.94
N ALA A 109 -4.62 11.65 1.92
CA ALA A 109 -3.75 11.92 0.78
C ALA A 109 -2.47 12.65 1.20
N GLY A 110 -2.58 13.65 2.08
CA GLY A 110 -1.43 14.36 2.66
C GLY A 110 -0.52 13.42 3.45
N LEU A 111 -1.09 12.60 4.34
CA LEU A 111 -0.33 11.59 5.09
C LEU A 111 0.35 10.60 4.14
N ALA A 112 -0.36 10.08 3.13
CA ALA A 112 0.22 9.16 2.15
C ALA A 112 1.41 9.79 1.41
N ALA A 113 1.26 11.03 0.92
CA ALA A 113 2.34 11.76 0.28
C ALA A 113 3.55 11.95 1.21
N THR A 114 3.35 12.28 2.50
CA THR A 114 4.47 12.41 3.44
C THR A 114 5.21 11.09 3.65
N GLN A 115 4.51 9.95 3.69
CA GLN A 115 5.15 8.64 3.83
C GLN A 115 5.94 8.26 2.57
N VAL A 116 5.40 8.57 1.40
CA VAL A 116 6.08 8.38 0.11
C VAL A 116 7.34 9.25 0.04
N LEU A 117 7.23 10.55 0.33
CA LEU A 117 8.37 11.46 0.30
C LEU A 117 9.45 11.03 1.31
N ALA A 118 9.07 10.68 2.54
CA ALA A 118 10.01 10.15 3.52
C ALA A 118 10.76 8.91 3.01
N HIS A 119 10.09 8.02 2.27
CA HIS A 119 10.73 6.86 1.65
C HIS A 119 11.74 7.27 0.58
N LEU A 120 11.33 8.16 -0.33
CA LEU A 120 12.16 8.63 -1.44
C LEU A 120 13.38 9.41 -0.95
N ASP A 121 13.24 10.11 0.17
CA ASP A 121 14.32 10.83 0.85
C ASP A 121 15.24 9.89 1.68
N GLY A 122 14.96 8.58 1.71
CA GLY A 122 15.80 7.58 2.37
C GLY A 122 15.53 7.40 3.88
N PHE A 123 14.50 8.03 4.43
CA PHE A 123 14.04 7.77 5.79
C PHE A 123 13.24 6.46 5.86
N VAL A 124 12.94 6.01 7.09
CA VAL A 124 12.04 4.87 7.33
C VAL A 124 10.65 5.42 7.65
N PRO A 125 9.67 5.34 6.73
CA PRO A 125 8.33 5.85 6.99
C PRO A 125 7.62 5.06 8.08
N ALA A 126 6.77 5.74 8.84
CA ALA A 126 5.93 5.13 9.85
C ALA A 126 4.97 4.06 9.27
N ALA A 127 4.61 4.16 7.99
CA ALA A 127 3.81 3.16 7.28
C ALA A 127 4.56 1.85 6.96
N VAL A 128 5.89 1.79 7.10
CA VAL A 128 6.59 0.49 7.06
C VAL A 128 6.23 -0.29 8.32
N ASP A 129 5.87 -1.56 8.14
CA ASP A 129 5.44 -2.44 9.24
C ASP A 129 4.35 -1.78 10.12
N GLY A 130 3.48 -1.00 9.47
CA GLY A 130 2.53 -0.13 10.16
C GLY A 130 1.38 0.34 9.29
N THR A 131 0.29 0.74 9.94
CA THR A 131 -0.78 1.56 9.36
C THR A 131 -0.91 2.83 10.20
N ILE A 132 -1.21 3.95 9.54
CA ILE A 132 -1.62 5.20 10.18
C ILE A 132 -3.12 5.33 9.94
N GLU A 133 -3.89 5.30 11.02
CA GLU A 133 -5.35 5.32 11.00
C GLU A 133 -5.85 6.68 11.49
N VAL A 134 -6.79 7.27 10.77
CA VAL A 134 -7.43 8.55 11.10
C VAL A 134 -8.94 8.33 11.10
N THR A 135 -9.60 8.55 12.24
CA THR A 135 -11.05 8.31 12.36
C THR A 135 -11.76 9.58 12.82
N LEU A 136 -12.85 9.94 12.15
CA LEU A 136 -13.70 11.07 12.54
C LEU A 136 -14.57 10.72 13.78
N PRO A 137 -14.96 11.72 14.59
CA PRO A 137 -14.72 13.15 14.40
C PRO A 137 -13.36 13.63 14.94
N ALA A 138 -12.63 12.81 15.69
CA ALA A 138 -11.41 13.25 16.36
C ALA A 138 -10.27 13.57 15.38
N ALA A 139 -10.20 12.87 14.25
CA ALA A 139 -9.21 13.07 13.18
C ALA A 139 -7.74 13.06 13.64
N LEU A 140 -7.45 12.38 14.75
CA LEU A 140 -6.09 12.23 15.28
C LEU A 140 -5.42 10.99 14.67
N PRO A 141 -4.26 11.13 13.99
CA PRO A 141 -3.53 10.00 13.46
C PRO A 141 -3.05 9.05 14.56
N ARG A 142 -3.34 7.76 14.40
CA ARG A 142 -2.84 6.68 15.27
C ARG A 142 -2.05 5.68 14.45
N ARG A 143 -0.81 5.42 14.86
CA ARG A 143 0.00 4.37 14.25
C ARG A 143 -0.29 3.02 14.89
N ARG A 144 -0.60 2.02 14.08
CA ARG A 144 -0.69 0.62 14.46
C ARG A 144 0.47 -0.16 13.83
N SER A 145 1.19 -0.94 14.61
CA SER A 145 2.33 -1.75 14.13
C SER A 145 1.87 -3.13 13.66
N TRP A 146 2.57 -3.68 12.66
CA TRP A 146 2.31 -5.01 12.10
C TRP A 146 3.64 -5.74 11.85
N THR A 147 3.72 -6.99 12.28
CA THR A 147 4.85 -7.85 11.92
C THR A 147 4.56 -8.62 10.65
N ARG A 148 5.61 -9.07 9.95
CA ARG A 148 5.44 -10.09 8.91
C ARG A 148 4.82 -11.34 9.52
N HIS A 149 3.74 -11.84 8.92
CA HIS A 149 3.07 -13.02 9.43
C HIS A 149 3.79 -14.29 8.93
N PRO A 150 4.14 -15.27 9.80
CA PRO A 150 4.91 -16.45 9.41
C PRO A 150 4.29 -17.27 8.27
N ARG A 151 2.94 -17.34 8.24
CA ARG A 151 2.18 -18.07 7.21
C ARG A 151 1.97 -17.30 5.89
N CYS A 152 2.50 -16.07 5.76
CA CYS A 152 2.23 -15.24 4.59
C CYS A 152 3.04 -15.64 3.34
N GLY A 153 4.27 -16.11 3.54
CA GLY A 153 5.20 -16.41 2.45
C GLY A 153 5.82 -15.18 1.77
N CYS A 154 5.56 -13.96 2.23
CA CYS A 154 6.07 -12.73 1.60
C CYS A 154 7.48 -12.31 2.06
N GLY A 155 8.14 -13.12 2.90
CA GLY A 155 9.45 -12.83 3.48
C GLY A 155 10.59 -13.58 2.79
N TRP A 156 10.64 -13.59 1.46
CA TRP A 156 11.65 -14.35 0.71
C TRP A 156 13.06 -13.76 0.87
N ALA A 157 13.20 -12.43 1.02
CA ALA A 157 14.51 -11.79 1.21
C ALA A 157 15.20 -12.15 2.54
N ALA A 158 14.51 -12.84 3.46
CA ALA A 158 15.14 -13.39 4.66
C ALA A 158 15.94 -14.68 4.40
N ARG A 159 15.85 -15.27 3.19
CA ARG A 159 16.53 -16.53 2.85
C ARG A 159 17.87 -16.34 2.13
N ASP A 160 18.08 -15.20 1.48
CA ASP A 160 19.28 -14.96 0.67
C ASP A 160 20.54 -14.67 1.52
N ASP A 161 20.36 -14.28 2.79
CA ASP A 161 21.43 -14.03 3.76
C ASP A 161 22.00 -15.32 4.38
N GLU A 162 21.26 -16.45 4.29
CA GLU A 162 21.67 -17.75 4.84
C GLU A 162 22.43 -18.60 3.81
N THR A 163 22.12 -18.46 2.52
CA THR A 163 22.84 -19.14 1.43
C THR A 163 24.20 -18.52 1.09
N ALA A 164 24.43 -17.26 1.48
CA ALA A 164 25.71 -16.58 1.29
C ALA A 164 26.77 -16.97 2.35
N GLN A 165 26.39 -17.71 3.40
CA GLN A 165 27.23 -17.98 4.56
C GLN A 165 28.00 -19.32 4.52
N TRP A 166 27.90 -20.10 3.43
CA TRP A 166 28.55 -21.41 3.31
C TRP A 166 29.74 -21.45 2.32
N GLU A 167 30.22 -20.30 1.85
CA GLU A 167 31.39 -20.19 0.95
C GLU A 167 32.62 -19.53 1.59
N THR A 168 32.89 -19.77 2.88
CA THR A 168 34.17 -19.37 3.52
C THR A 168 34.67 -20.45 4.47
#